data_AF-A0A662UFG5-F1
#
_entry.id   AF-A0A662UFG5-F1
#
_cell.length_a   1.000
_cell.length_b   1.000
_cell.length_c   1.000
_cell.angle_alpha   90.00
_cell.angle_beta   90.00
_cell.angle_gamma   90.00
#
_symmetry.space_group_name_H-M   'P 1'
#
loop_
_entity.id
_entity.type
_entity.pdbx_description
1 polymer ?
#
loop_
_entity_poly.entity_id
_entity_poly.type
_entity_poly.pdbx_seq_one_letter_code
_entity_poly.pdbx_strand_id
1 'polypeptide(L)'
;MSSRRIYRAPIISSIDVNVLNRRALRAGASNRPEDWAPIVKSVLFQVFYRQLGIVALPQGISVISKAIDWLCKEEGMGKWRWLLDDRVLVWEDVPIGKAMKIDLYAFGGKMRNMNTVFVRIGFWKMYVIESMLTTLNKGIVGSMLK
;
A
#
# COMPACT_ATOMS: atom_id res chain seq x y z
N MET A 1 -20.93 -17.50 38.79
CA MET A 1 -19.66 -16.79 38.55
C MET A 1 -19.21 -17.06 37.12
N SER A 2 -19.27 -16.05 36.26
CA SER A 2 -19.04 -16.15 34.81
C SER A 2 -17.54 -16.18 34.49
N SER A 3 -17.11 -17.19 33.74
CA SER A 3 -15.73 -17.34 33.28
C SER A 3 -15.42 -16.28 32.21
N ARG A 4 -14.53 -15.35 32.54
CA ARG A 4 -13.97 -14.41 31.55
C ARG A 4 -13.12 -15.20 30.56
N ARG A 5 -13.68 -15.55 29.41
CA ARG A 5 -12.88 -15.94 28.23
C ARG A 5 -12.04 -14.74 27.83
N ILE A 6 -10.76 -14.78 28.16
CA ILE A 6 -9.76 -13.88 27.59
C ILE A 6 -9.75 -14.18 26.09
N TYR A 7 -10.33 -13.28 25.29
CA TYR A 7 -10.16 -13.29 23.84
C TYR A 7 -8.66 -13.07 23.56
N ARG A 8 -7.91 -14.14 23.38
CA ARG A 8 -6.61 -14.06 22.72
C ARG A 8 -6.89 -13.77 21.26
N ALA A 9 -6.78 -12.49 20.87
CA ALA A 9 -6.63 -12.14 19.47
C ALA A 9 -5.49 -13.01 18.93
N PRO A 10 -5.65 -13.72 17.80
CA PRO A 10 -4.55 -14.46 17.22
C PRO A 10 -3.46 -13.45 16.93
N ILE A 11 -2.37 -13.54 17.70
CA ILE A 11 -1.13 -12.87 17.40
C ILE A 11 -0.62 -13.59 16.15
N ILE A 12 -1.09 -13.17 14.97
CA ILE A 12 -0.38 -13.36 13.72
C ILE A 12 0.76 -12.33 13.75
N SER A 13 1.63 -12.42 14.76
CA SER A 13 2.88 -11.70 14.80
C SER A 13 3.74 -12.30 13.72
N SER A 14 4.21 -11.45 12.83
CA SER A 14 5.09 -11.78 11.72
C SER A 14 4.46 -12.74 10.72
N ILE A 15 3.93 -12.18 9.63
CA ILE A 15 4.35 -12.75 8.36
C ILE A 15 5.87 -12.68 8.40
N ASP A 16 6.51 -13.84 8.60
CA ASP A 16 7.95 -13.98 8.68
C ASP A 16 8.56 -13.21 7.50
N VAL A 17 9.41 -12.23 7.82
CA VAL A 17 10.07 -11.38 6.82
C VAL A 17 10.81 -12.28 5.82
N ASN A 18 11.26 -13.48 6.23
CA ASN A 18 11.86 -14.47 5.34
C ASN A 18 10.86 -15.14 4.39
N VAL A 19 9.59 -15.27 4.77
CA VAL A 19 8.53 -15.76 3.87
C VAL A 19 8.15 -14.69 2.86
N LEU A 20 8.03 -13.42 3.28
CA LEU A 20 7.83 -12.30 2.38
C LEU A 20 9.00 -12.12 1.43
N ASN A 21 10.24 -12.19 1.93
CA ASN A 21 11.44 -12.12 1.11
C ASN A 21 11.51 -13.30 0.14
N ARG A 22 11.17 -14.53 0.56
CA ARG A 22 11.12 -15.68 -0.38
C ARG A 22 10.04 -15.52 -1.44
N ARG A 23 8.86 -14.99 -1.09
CA ARG A 23 7.80 -14.69 -2.07
C ARG A 23 8.20 -13.56 -3.01
N ALA A 24 8.80 -12.50 -2.50
CA ALA A 24 9.33 -11.39 -3.29
C ALA A 24 10.51 -11.80 -4.17
N LEU A 25 11.35 -12.74 -3.74
CA LEU A 25 12.42 -13.33 -4.56
C LEU A 25 11.86 -14.21 -5.68
N ARG A 26 10.80 -15.00 -5.40
CA ARG A 26 10.09 -15.78 -6.43
C ARG A 26 9.31 -14.90 -7.40
N ALA A 27 8.70 -13.83 -6.91
CA ALA A 27 7.98 -12.84 -7.70
C ALA A 27 8.92 -11.80 -8.36
N GLY A 28 10.19 -11.74 -7.95
CA GLY A 28 11.15 -10.71 -8.37
C GLY A 28 11.46 -10.71 -9.86
N ALA A 29 11.14 -11.80 -10.56
CA ALA A 29 11.21 -11.90 -12.02
C ALA A 29 9.87 -11.66 -12.73
N SER A 30 8.75 -11.58 -11.98
CA SER A 30 7.42 -11.45 -12.54
C SER A 30 6.92 -10.01 -12.57
N ASN A 31 6.40 -9.60 -13.72
CA ASN A 31 5.69 -8.33 -13.90
C ASN A 31 4.17 -8.49 -13.81
N ARG A 32 3.68 -9.68 -13.42
CA ARG A 32 2.26 -10.00 -13.32
C ARG A 32 1.69 -9.45 -12.00
N PRO A 33 0.65 -8.62 -12.03
CA PRO A 33 0.04 -8.04 -10.83
C PRO A 33 -0.40 -9.08 -9.79
N GLU A 34 -0.84 -10.25 -10.25
CA GLU A 34 -1.39 -11.34 -9.45
C GLU A 34 -0.34 -11.98 -8.54
N ASP A 35 0.92 -12.01 -8.98
CA ASP A 35 2.03 -12.54 -8.17
C ASP A 35 2.40 -11.58 -7.03
N TRP A 36 2.14 -10.28 -7.22
CA TRP A 36 2.45 -9.23 -6.26
C TRP A 36 1.29 -8.91 -5.31
N ALA A 37 0.03 -9.15 -5.71
CA ALA A 37 -1.15 -8.86 -4.88
C ALA A 37 -1.09 -9.51 -3.47
N PRO A 38 -0.74 -10.81 -3.31
CA PRO A 38 -0.59 -11.41 -1.98
C PRO A 38 0.52 -10.77 -1.14
N ILE A 39 1.58 -10.27 -1.78
CA ILE A 39 2.71 -9.60 -1.13
C ILE A 39 2.27 -8.21 -0.67
N VAL A 40 1.63 -7.43 -1.54
CA VAL A 40 1.07 -6.11 -1.21
C VAL A 40 0.08 -6.22 -0.04
N LYS A 41 -0.83 -7.20 -0.08
CA LYS A 41 -1.79 -7.46 1.01
C LYS A 41 -1.10 -7.83 2.33
N SER A 42 0.00 -8.56 2.25
CA SER A 42 0.81 -8.94 3.42
C SER A 42 1.52 -7.72 4.05
N VAL A 43 1.95 -6.76 3.22
CA VAL A 43 2.54 -5.49 3.68
C VAL A 43 1.55 -4.62 4.45
N LEU A 44 0.25 -4.67 4.09
CA LEU A 44 -0.80 -3.92 4.79
C LEU A 44 -0.77 -4.14 6.30
N PHE A 45 -0.62 -5.39 6.72
CA PHE A 45 -0.55 -5.72 8.15
C PHE A 45 0.71 -5.15 8.80
N GLN A 46 1.85 -5.19 8.12
CA GLN A 46 3.10 -4.63 8.65
C GLN A 46 3.03 -3.11 8.81
N VAL A 47 2.44 -2.43 7.83
CA VAL A 47 2.25 -0.98 7.86
C VAL A 47 1.15 -0.60 8.86
N PHE A 48 0.14 -1.45 9.04
CA PHE A 48 -0.94 -1.24 10.00
C PHE A 48 -0.46 -1.19 11.45
N TYR A 49 0.34 -2.16 11.88
CA TYR A 49 0.78 -2.24 13.28
C TYR A 49 1.82 -1.19 13.68
N ARG A 50 2.33 -0.39 12.72
CA ARG A 50 3.31 0.66 12.97
C ARG A 50 2.62 2.03 12.89
N GLN A 51 2.80 2.86 13.93
CA GLN A 51 2.29 4.24 13.94
C GLN A 51 2.91 5.09 12.81
N LEU A 52 4.14 4.77 12.42
CA LEU A 52 4.78 5.20 11.19
C LEU A 52 5.32 3.94 10.48
N GLY A 53 4.49 3.34 9.64
CA GLY A 53 4.85 2.13 8.92
C GLY A 53 5.46 2.47 7.58
N ILE A 54 6.77 2.22 7.41
CA ILE A 54 7.47 2.31 6.11
C ILE A 54 7.89 0.89 5.72
N VAL A 55 7.44 0.42 4.57
CA VAL A 55 7.80 -0.88 4.01
C VAL A 55 8.11 -0.74 2.53
N ALA A 56 9.30 -1.16 2.12
CA ALA A 56 9.69 -1.16 0.71
C ALA A 56 9.49 -2.55 0.09
N LEU A 57 8.92 -2.59 -1.12
CA LEU A 57 8.86 -3.77 -1.97
C LEU A 57 9.81 -3.60 -3.16
N PRO A 58 10.59 -4.62 -3.55
CA PRO A 58 11.57 -4.53 -4.62
C PRO A 58 10.92 -4.62 -6.01
N GLN A 59 9.94 -3.76 -6.28
CA GLN A 59 9.21 -3.70 -7.54
C GLN A 59 8.75 -2.27 -7.83
N GLY A 60 8.66 -1.92 -9.10
CA GLY A 60 8.24 -0.61 -9.58
C GLY A 60 6.77 -0.32 -9.33
N ILE A 61 6.46 0.96 -9.14
CA ILE A 61 5.10 1.42 -8.82
C ILE A 61 4.09 1.12 -9.93
N SER A 62 4.55 0.92 -11.17
CA SER A 62 3.74 0.53 -12.32
C SER A 62 3.14 -0.88 -12.21
N VAL A 63 3.84 -1.81 -11.57
CA VAL A 63 3.35 -3.17 -11.29
C VAL A 63 2.57 -3.18 -9.99
N ILE A 64 3.07 -2.47 -8.98
CA ILE A 64 2.41 -2.39 -7.66
C ILE A 64 1.04 -1.70 -7.75
N SER A 65 0.89 -0.63 -8.54
CA SER A 65 -0.41 0.02 -8.75
C SER A 65 -1.42 -0.91 -9.39
N LYS A 66 -0.99 -1.77 -10.34
CA LYS A 66 -1.86 -2.81 -10.92
C LYS A 66 -2.23 -3.89 -9.91
N ALA A 67 -1.30 -4.26 -9.02
CA ALA A 67 -1.60 -5.21 -7.95
C ALA A 67 -2.60 -4.63 -6.95
N ILE A 68 -2.49 -3.33 -6.62
CA ILE A 68 -3.47 -2.59 -5.81
C ILE A 68 -4.82 -2.55 -6.53
N ASP A 69 -4.84 -2.21 -7.82
CA ASP A 69 -6.06 -2.18 -8.63
C ASP A 69 -6.77 -3.54 -8.66
N TRP A 70 -6.00 -4.62 -8.82
CA TRP A 70 -6.50 -5.99 -8.74
C TRP A 70 -7.13 -6.27 -7.38
N LEU A 71 -6.46 -5.92 -6.26
CA LEU A 71 -7.00 -6.10 -4.91
C LEU A 71 -8.27 -5.26 -4.66
N CYS A 72 -8.36 -4.06 -5.21
CA CYS A 72 -9.56 -3.24 -5.12
C CYS A 72 -10.74 -3.86 -5.89
N LYS A 73 -10.49 -4.40 -7.09
CA LYS A 73 -11.53 -4.99 -7.95
C LYS A 73 -12.00 -6.36 -7.47
N GLU A 74 -11.06 -7.25 -7.19
CA GLU A 74 -11.35 -8.66 -6.88
C GLU A 74 -11.72 -8.87 -5.41
N GLU A 75 -11.07 -8.14 -4.51
CA GLU A 75 -11.22 -8.35 -3.06
C GLU A 75 -11.91 -7.18 -2.34
N GLY A 76 -12.32 -6.12 -3.07
CA GLY A 76 -13.00 -4.97 -2.49
C GLY A 76 -12.14 -4.19 -1.48
N MET A 77 -10.81 -4.20 -1.65
CA MET A 77 -9.87 -3.58 -0.71
C MET A 77 -9.82 -2.05 -0.85
N GLY A 78 -10.94 -1.36 -0.65
CA GLY A 78 -10.99 0.11 -0.71
C GLY A 78 -10.90 0.65 -2.14
N LYS A 79 -10.33 1.86 -2.29
CA LYS A 79 -10.21 2.57 -3.57
C LYS A 79 -8.82 3.19 -3.67
N TRP A 80 -8.34 3.44 -4.88
CA TRP A 80 -7.05 4.08 -5.05
C TRP A 80 -7.12 5.23 -6.06
N ARG A 81 -6.21 6.19 -5.92
CA ARG A 81 -6.04 7.30 -6.87
C ARG A 81 -4.59 7.74 -6.94
N TRP A 82 -4.20 8.30 -8.08
CA TRP A 82 -2.91 8.99 -8.21
C TRP A 82 -2.99 10.37 -7.55
N LEU A 83 -2.00 10.71 -6.73
CA LEU A 83 -1.72 12.11 -6.33
C LEU A 83 -0.75 12.76 -7.30
N LEU A 84 0.26 11.99 -7.71
CA LEU A 84 1.21 12.34 -8.74
C LEU A 84 1.39 11.10 -9.61
N ASP A 85 1.01 11.24 -10.88
CA ASP A 85 0.97 10.13 -11.81
C ASP A 85 2.33 9.41 -11.88
N ASP A 86 2.29 8.07 -11.87
CA ASP A 86 3.46 7.20 -11.90
C ASP A 86 4.49 7.41 -10.76
N ARG A 87 4.13 8.14 -9.68
CA ARG A 87 5.05 8.49 -8.59
C ARG A 87 4.46 8.29 -7.20
N VAL A 88 3.24 8.78 -6.98
CA VAL A 88 2.59 8.76 -5.67
C VAL A 88 1.13 8.37 -5.84
N LEU A 89 0.78 7.23 -5.27
CA LEU A 89 -0.57 6.69 -5.21
C LEU A 89 -1.07 6.73 -3.78
N VAL A 90 -2.36 7.03 -3.61
CA VAL A 90 -3.09 6.87 -2.34
C VAL A 90 -4.02 5.69 -2.50
N TRP A 91 -3.97 4.80 -1.52
CA TRP A 91 -4.88 3.68 -1.37
C TRP A 91 -5.75 3.95 -0.15
N GLU A 92 -6.99 4.32 -0.41
CA GLU A 92 -7.96 4.84 0.55
C GLU A 92 -8.92 3.74 1.02
N ASP A 93 -9.41 3.88 2.25
CA ASP A 93 -10.45 3.04 2.85
C ASP A 93 -10.09 1.54 2.89
N VAL A 94 -8.81 1.21 3.01
CA VAL A 94 -8.34 -0.18 3.03
C VAL A 94 -8.82 -0.88 4.29
N PRO A 95 -9.65 -1.93 4.19
CA PRO A 95 -10.20 -2.61 5.36
C PRO A 95 -9.13 -3.48 6.03
N ILE A 96 -8.87 -3.24 7.32
CA ILE A 96 -8.01 -4.10 8.15
C ILE A 96 -8.90 -4.93 9.07
N GLY A 97 -9.21 -6.14 8.60
CA GLY A 97 -10.18 -7.01 9.26
C GLY A 97 -11.56 -6.34 9.34
N LYS A 98 -12.23 -6.49 10.49
CA LYS A 98 -13.52 -5.81 10.78
C LYS A 98 -13.35 -4.59 11.68
N ALA A 99 -12.12 -4.23 12.05
CA ALA A 99 -11.85 -3.29 13.13
C ALA A 99 -11.79 -1.85 12.65
N MET A 100 -11.11 -1.58 11.53
CA MET A 100 -10.94 -0.23 11.02
C MET A 100 -10.53 -0.19 9.54
N LYS A 101 -10.66 0.99 8.95
CA LYS A 101 -10.13 1.32 7.63
C LYS A 101 -8.91 2.23 7.76
N ILE A 102 -7.96 2.08 6.85
CA ILE A 102 -6.75 2.90 6.81
C ILE A 102 -6.53 3.45 5.41
N ASP A 103 -5.84 4.59 5.36
CA ASP A 103 -5.29 5.11 4.12
C ASP A 103 -3.78 4.87 4.08
N LEU A 104 -3.28 4.55 2.89
CA LEU A 104 -1.90 4.18 2.64
C LEU A 104 -1.36 4.94 1.43
N TYR A 105 -0.09 5.31 1.50
CA TYR A 105 0.59 5.98 0.41
C TYR A 105 1.62 5.03 -0.18
N ALA A 106 1.62 4.88 -1.50
CA ALA A 106 2.65 4.16 -2.23
C ALA A 106 3.49 5.17 -3.02
N PHE A 107 4.79 5.21 -2.71
CA PHE A 107 5.78 6.05 -3.35
C PHE A 107 6.70 5.20 -4.21
N GLY A 108 7.00 5.63 -5.43
CA GLY A 108 7.95 4.93 -6.27
C GLY A 108 8.35 5.71 -7.49
N GLY A 109 9.25 5.13 -8.28
CA GLY A 109 9.65 5.67 -9.57
C GLY A 109 9.33 4.70 -10.69
N LYS A 110 8.93 5.25 -11.84
CA LYS A 110 8.85 4.51 -13.10
C LYS A 110 10.23 4.11 -13.61
N MET A 111 11.26 4.89 -13.30
CA MET A 111 12.63 4.64 -13.76
C MET A 111 13.23 3.43 -13.04
N ARG A 112 13.71 2.46 -13.84
CA ARG A 112 14.41 1.23 -13.43
C ARG A 112 13.57 0.20 -12.64
N ASN A 113 12.23 0.30 -12.60
CA ASN A 113 11.36 -0.59 -11.81
C ASN A 113 11.82 -0.75 -10.34
N MET A 114 12.46 0.28 -9.79
CA MET A 114 13.04 0.16 -8.45
C MET A 114 12.04 0.59 -7.38
N ASN A 115 12.06 -0.20 -6.32
CA ASN A 115 11.44 -0.07 -5.01
C ASN A 115 10.21 0.83 -4.89
N THR A 116 9.05 0.22 -4.65
CA THR A 116 7.85 0.92 -4.19
C THR A 116 7.80 0.90 -2.67
N VAL A 117 7.70 2.06 -2.06
CA VAL A 117 7.64 2.25 -0.62
C VAL A 117 6.21 2.53 -0.21
N PHE A 118 5.66 1.66 0.65
CA PHE A 118 4.39 1.86 1.32
C PHE A 118 4.63 2.62 2.61
N VAL A 119 3.89 3.70 2.80
CA VAL A 119 3.95 4.57 3.98
C VAL A 119 2.56 4.74 4.55
N ARG A 120 2.45 4.58 5.88
CA ARG A 120 1.32 5.06 6.68
C ARG A 120 1.81 6.07 7.69
N ILE A 121 1.08 7.18 7.80
CA ILE A 121 1.29 8.17 8.85
C ILE A 121 0.10 8.15 9.82
N GLY A 122 0.22 7.37 10.90
CA GLY A 122 -0.70 7.38 12.03
C GLY A 122 -2.19 7.19 11.70
N PHE A 123 -3.04 7.85 12.48
CA PHE A 123 -4.50 7.95 12.30
C PHE A 123 -4.92 9.11 11.39
N TRP A 124 -3.96 9.88 10.87
CA TRP A 124 -4.21 11.14 10.19
C TRP A 124 -3.92 10.99 8.70
N LYS A 125 -4.86 11.40 7.84
CA LYS A 125 -4.53 11.58 6.41
C LYS A 125 -3.51 12.70 6.29
N MET A 126 -2.60 12.59 5.34
CA MET A 126 -1.63 13.64 5.03
C MET A 126 -2.26 14.78 4.21
N TYR A 127 -3.38 15.34 4.67
CA TYR A 127 -4.17 16.33 3.93
C TYR A 127 -3.33 17.49 3.37
N VAL A 128 -2.32 17.95 4.11
CA VAL A 128 -1.40 19.02 3.67
C VAL A 128 -0.57 18.58 2.48
N ILE A 129 0.07 17.41 2.55
CA ILE A 129 0.90 16.86 1.46
C ILE A 129 0.04 16.51 0.25
N GLU A 130 -1.15 15.94 0.47
CA GLU A 130 -2.11 15.67 -0.60
C GLU A 130 -2.52 16.93 -1.34
N SER A 131 -2.83 18.00 -0.61
CA SER A 131 -3.23 19.28 -1.20
C SER A 131 -2.10 19.89 -2.03
N MET A 132 -0.86 19.86 -1.53
CA MET A 132 0.31 20.35 -2.26
C MET A 132 0.59 19.53 -3.53
N LEU A 133 0.59 18.20 -3.44
CA LEU A 133 0.88 17.32 -4.57
C LEU A 133 -0.23 17.38 -5.64
N THR A 134 -1.49 17.46 -5.21
CA THR A 134 -2.63 17.60 -6.14
C THR A 134 -2.55 18.92 -6.93
N THR A 135 -2.16 20.02 -6.28
CA THR A 135 -1.94 21.30 -6.94
C THR A 135 -0.78 21.24 -7.94
N LEU A 136 0.33 20.57 -7.59
CA LEU A 136 1.45 20.37 -8.51
C LEU A 136 1.04 19.55 -9.73
N ASN A 137 0.25 18.49 -9.56
CA ASN A 137 -0.23 17.68 -10.68
C ASN A 137 -1.12 18.50 -11.63
N LYS A 138 -2.08 19.27 -11.09
CA LYS A 138 -2.91 20.18 -11.90
C LYS A 138 -2.08 21.26 -12.61
N GLY A 139 -1.05 21.79 -11.96
CA GLY A 139 -0.14 22.78 -12.55
C GLY A 139 0.70 22.22 -13.70
N ILE A 140 1.19 20.99 -13.57
CA ILE A 140 1.97 20.30 -14.61
C ILE A 140 1.09 19.92 -15.81
N VAL A 141 -0.14 19.44 -15.58
CA VAL A 141 -1.10 19.17 -16.66
C VAL A 141 -1.50 20.47 -17.37
N GLY A 142 -1.68 21.56 -16.63
CA GLY A 142 -1.96 22.88 -17.19
C GLY A 142 -0.82 23.50 -18.00
N SER A 143 0.45 23.13 -17.73
CA SER A 143 1.60 23.59 -18.52
C SER A 143 1.89 22.73 -19.75
N MET A 144 1.41 21.47 -19.80
CA MET A 144 1.53 20.61 -20.99
C MET A 144 0.44 20.84 -22.04
N LEU A 145 -0.66 21.51 -21.67
CA LEU A 145 -1.79 21.85 -22.55
C LEU A 145 -1.74 23.29 -23.10
N LYS A 146 -0.64 24.03 -22.85
CA LYS A 146 -0.33 25.32 -23.47
C LYS A 146 0.86 25.16 -24.41
#